data_AF-A0A963EQN5-F1
#
_entry.id   AF-A0A963EQN5-F1
#
_cell.length_a   1.000
_cell.length_b   1.000
_cell.length_c   1.000
_cell.angle_alpha   90.00
_cell.angle_beta   90.00
_cell.angle_gamma   90.00
#
_symmetry.space_group_name_H-M   'P 1'
#
loop_
_entity.id
_entity.type
_entity.pdbx_description
1 polymer ?
#
loop_
_entity_poly.entity_id
_entity_poly.type
_entity_poly.pdbx_seq_one_letter_code
_entity_poly.pdbx_strand_id
1 'polypeptide(L)'
;MIAFRKSHPTLARSRFWREDVRWHGTGKDIDMSYESRRLAFYLDGRSQQDADLYVMINADDDDAEFQPQLSSLSGWRRIVDTAAGQDDFCEPEEAPVLTSARIPVRARSIVLLMRPR
;
A
#
# COMPACT_ATOMS: atom_id res chain seq x y z
N MET A 1 -14.04 2.10 -0.53
CA MET A 1 -13.45 0.81 -0.05
C MET A 1 -14.11 -0.49 -0.55
N ILE A 2 -15.41 -0.77 -0.32
CA ILE A 2 -16.00 -2.06 -0.78
C ILE A 2 -15.97 -2.20 -2.31
N ALA A 3 -16.38 -1.15 -3.04
CA ALA A 3 -16.36 -1.13 -4.50
C ALA A 3 -14.93 -1.32 -5.03
N PHE A 4 -13.96 -0.60 -4.47
CA PHE A 4 -12.53 -0.76 -4.76
C PHE A 4 -12.07 -2.22 -4.61
N ARG A 5 -12.38 -2.89 -3.50
CA ARG A 5 -12.01 -4.31 -3.34
C ARG A 5 -12.65 -5.21 -4.41
N LYS A 6 -13.88 -4.91 -4.84
CA LYS A 6 -14.57 -5.67 -5.89
C LYS A 6 -13.99 -5.42 -7.28
N SER A 7 -13.47 -4.22 -7.53
CA SER A 7 -12.86 -3.86 -8.82
C SER A 7 -11.40 -4.30 -8.95
N HIS A 8 -10.78 -4.80 -7.88
CA HIS A 8 -9.38 -5.25 -7.88
C HIS A 8 -9.27 -6.76 -7.56
N PRO A 9 -9.40 -7.65 -8.55
CA PRO A 9 -9.18 -9.10 -8.41
C PRO A 9 -7.82 -9.43 -7.75
N THR A 10 -6.83 -8.57 -7.97
CA THR A 10 -5.79 -8.15 -7.03
C THR A 10 -5.82 -8.82 -5.65
N LEU A 11 -6.80 -8.31 -4.91
CA LEU A 11 -7.04 -8.51 -3.49
C LEU A 11 -8.02 -9.67 -3.20
N ALA A 12 -8.78 -10.11 -4.20
CA ALA A 12 -9.99 -10.92 -4.03
C ALA A 12 -9.96 -12.24 -4.81
N ARG A 13 -8.77 -12.82 -4.99
CA ARG A 13 -8.57 -14.06 -5.74
C ARG A 13 -8.87 -15.33 -4.94
N SER A 14 -9.27 -16.39 -5.64
CA SER A 14 -9.64 -17.71 -5.07
C SER A 14 -8.45 -18.61 -4.73
N ARG A 15 -7.23 -18.08 -4.76
CA ARG A 15 -5.94 -18.77 -4.56
C ARG A 15 -4.98 -17.89 -3.77
N PHE A 16 -4.02 -18.48 -3.07
CA PHE A 16 -3.06 -17.73 -2.26
C PHE A 16 -2.18 -16.74 -3.06
N TRP A 17 -1.84 -15.61 -2.42
CA TRP A 17 -0.61 -14.80 -2.50
C TRP A 17 0.58 -15.42 -3.28
N ARG A 18 1.28 -16.31 -2.57
CA ARG A 18 2.56 -16.89 -2.98
C ARG A 18 3.55 -15.82 -3.46
N GLU A 19 4.11 -15.98 -4.66
CA GLU A 19 5.20 -15.16 -5.20
C GLU A 19 4.76 -13.75 -5.63
N ASP A 20 3.44 -13.49 -5.70
CA ASP A 20 2.91 -12.17 -6.05
C ASP A 20 3.03 -11.16 -4.91
N VAL A 21 3.19 -11.60 -3.65
CA VAL A 21 3.34 -10.71 -2.49
C VAL A 21 4.80 -10.61 -2.05
N ARG A 22 5.23 -9.41 -1.72
CA ARG A 22 6.52 -9.14 -1.08
C ARG A 22 6.29 -8.34 0.18
N TRP A 23 6.88 -8.79 1.29
CA TRP A 23 6.70 -8.20 2.61
C TRP A 23 7.88 -7.31 2.98
N HIS A 24 7.60 -6.19 3.62
CA HIS A 24 8.53 -5.13 3.97
C HIS A 24 8.19 -4.53 5.34
N GLY A 25 9.16 -3.85 5.96
CA GLY A 25 8.92 -3.02 7.13
C GLY A 25 8.71 -1.55 6.73
N THR A 26 9.17 -0.63 7.59
CA THR A 26 9.33 0.78 7.20
C THR A 26 10.41 0.96 6.13
N GLY A 27 11.39 0.05 6.08
CA GLY A 27 12.37 -0.05 5.01
C GLY A 27 12.21 -1.36 4.22
N LYS A 28 13.33 -1.88 3.71
CA LYS A 28 13.34 -3.11 2.92
C LYS A 28 12.92 -4.34 3.71
N ASP A 29 13.45 -4.48 4.93
CA ASP A 29 13.33 -5.69 5.72
C ASP A 29 12.11 -5.61 6.65
N ILE A 30 11.38 -6.72 6.75
CA ILE A 30 10.24 -6.87 7.65
C ILE A 30 10.74 -7.22 9.06
N ASP A 31 10.15 -6.59 10.07
CA ASP A 31 10.28 -7.03 11.46
C ASP A 31 9.13 -8.00 11.79
N MET A 32 9.49 -9.25 12.07
CA MET A 32 8.56 -10.32 12.48
C MET A 32 8.55 -10.56 14.00
N SER A 33 9.18 -9.68 14.78
CA SER A 33 9.13 -9.73 16.23
C SER A 33 7.69 -9.53 16.74
N TYR A 34 7.42 -10.03 17.94
CA TYR A 34 6.11 -9.88 18.59
C TYR A 34 5.72 -8.41 18.80
N GLU A 35 6.71 -7.53 19.01
CA GLU A 35 6.47 -6.11 19.26
C GLU A 35 6.25 -5.30 17.97
N SER A 36 6.48 -5.89 16.79
CA SER A 36 6.35 -5.20 15.52
C SER A 36 4.92 -4.67 15.30
N ARG A 37 4.81 -3.36 15.07
CA ARG A 37 3.53 -2.67 14.78
C ARG A 37 3.48 -2.07 13.39
N ARG A 38 4.49 -2.32 12.56
CA ARG A 38 4.68 -1.66 11.27
C ARG A 38 4.96 -2.69 10.20
N LEU A 39 4.15 -2.68 9.15
CA LEU A 39 4.22 -3.65 8.08
C LEU A 39 3.90 -2.97 6.75
N ALA A 40 4.59 -3.36 5.71
CA ALA A 40 4.24 -3.01 4.36
C ALA A 40 4.25 -4.25 3.45
N PHE A 41 3.49 -4.20 2.37
CA PHE A 41 3.60 -5.20 1.33
C PHE A 41 3.39 -4.60 -0.06
N TYR A 42 4.11 -5.17 -1.02
CA TYR A 42 3.86 -5.00 -2.45
C TYR A 42 3.08 -6.21 -2.95
N LEU A 43 2.06 -5.99 -3.77
CA LEU A 43 1.29 -7.04 -4.41
C LEU A 43 1.32 -6.84 -5.93
N ASP A 44 1.87 -7.81 -6.65
CA ASP A 44 1.96 -7.81 -8.12
C ASP A 44 0.61 -8.19 -8.72
N GLY A 45 0.00 -7.24 -9.44
CA GLY A 45 -1.31 -7.44 -10.07
C GLY A 45 -1.28 -8.25 -11.36
N ARG A 46 -0.09 -8.58 -11.87
CA ARG A 46 0.07 -9.19 -13.20
C ARG A 46 -0.67 -10.51 -13.35
N SER A 47 -0.65 -11.36 -12.32
CA SER A 47 -1.30 -12.68 -12.39
C SER A 47 -2.82 -12.58 -12.56
N GLN A 48 -3.42 -11.44 -12.20
CA GLN A 48 -4.85 -11.15 -12.33
C GLN A 48 -5.17 -10.11 -13.40
N GLN A 49 -4.18 -9.67 -14.21
CA GLN A 49 -4.34 -8.56 -15.17
C GLN A 49 -4.89 -7.27 -14.51
N ASP A 50 -4.40 -6.98 -13.30
CA ASP A 50 -4.90 -5.90 -12.44
C ASP A 50 -3.74 -4.97 -12.00
N ALA A 51 -4.08 -3.88 -11.32
CA ALA A 51 -3.12 -2.91 -10.82
C ALA A 51 -2.12 -3.50 -9.80
N ASP A 52 -0.92 -2.91 -9.74
CA ASP A 52 0.02 -3.17 -8.67
C ASP A 52 -0.33 -2.35 -7.44
N LEU A 53 -0.20 -2.96 -6.26
CA LEU A 53 -0.54 -2.33 -4.98
C LEU A 53 0.68 -2.28 -4.07
N TYR A 54 0.81 -1.20 -3.31
CA TYR A 54 1.76 -1.10 -2.21
C TYR A 54 1.02 -0.56 -0.98
N VAL A 55 0.95 -1.35 0.07
CA VAL A 55 0.18 -1.01 1.28
C VAL A 55 1.15 -0.86 2.44
N MET A 56 1.05 0.25 3.17
CA MET A 56 1.80 0.53 4.38
C MET A 56 0.83 0.62 5.55
N ILE A 57 1.11 -0.11 6.62
CA ILE A 57 0.26 -0.25 7.79
C ILE A 57 1.09 0.16 8.99
N ASN A 58 0.65 1.23 9.66
CA ASN A 58 1.20 1.66 10.94
C ASN A 58 0.16 1.42 12.03
N ALA A 59 0.31 0.32 12.77
CA ALA A 59 -0.53 0.00 13.92
C ALA A 59 0.06 0.54 15.24
N ASP A 60 1.14 1.32 15.17
CA ASP A 60 1.85 1.90 16.31
C ASP A 60 1.17 3.21 16.78
N ASP A 61 1.51 3.66 17.99
CA ASP A 61 1.06 4.93 18.56
C ASP A 61 1.89 6.12 18.07
N ASP A 62 3.05 5.87 17.47
CA ASP A 62 3.91 6.87 16.85
C ASP A 62 3.79 6.88 15.33
N ASP A 63 4.04 8.05 14.75
CA ASP A 63 4.24 8.20 13.30
C ASP A 63 5.46 7.42 12.81
N ALA A 64 5.41 6.98 11.55
CA ALA A 64 6.53 6.31 10.90
C ALA A 64 6.74 6.83 9.47
N GLU A 65 8.01 6.91 9.06
CA GLU A 65 8.38 7.13 7.67
C GLU A 65 8.63 5.78 7.00
N PHE A 66 7.86 5.47 5.96
CA PHE A 66 8.03 4.29 5.14
C PHE A 66 8.81 4.63 3.86
N GLN A 67 9.65 3.71 3.42
CA GLN A 67 10.37 3.77 2.15
C GLN A 67 9.92 2.60 1.26
N PRO A 68 8.95 2.80 0.36
CA PRO A 68 8.50 1.76 -0.56
C PRO A 68 9.60 1.23 -1.48
N GLN A 69 9.64 -0.09 -1.66
CA GLN A 69 10.63 -0.77 -2.52
C GLN A 69 10.19 -0.76 -3.99
N LEU A 70 10.05 0.45 -4.56
CA LEU A 70 9.57 0.68 -5.92
C LEU A 70 10.74 0.96 -6.87
N SER A 71 10.72 0.39 -8.07
CA SER A 71 11.74 0.67 -9.10
C SER A 71 11.63 2.08 -9.69
N SER A 72 10.45 2.69 -9.59
CA SER A 72 10.15 4.07 -9.98
C SER A 72 8.88 4.53 -9.29
N LEU A 73 8.78 5.82 -9.01
CA LEU A 73 7.55 6.46 -8.52
C LEU A 73 6.52 6.69 -9.63
N SER A 74 6.94 6.61 -10.89
CA SER A 74 6.07 6.87 -12.04
C SER A 74 4.86 5.92 -12.05
N GLY A 75 3.68 6.51 -12.24
CA GLY A 75 2.39 5.81 -12.28
C GLY A 75 1.81 5.45 -10.90
N TRP A 76 2.57 5.58 -9.81
CA TRP A 76 2.04 5.36 -8.47
C TRP A 76 1.21 6.55 -8.00
N ARG A 77 0.04 6.25 -7.43
CA ARG A 77 -0.87 7.23 -6.84
C ARG A 77 -1.28 6.79 -5.45
N ARG A 78 -1.50 7.75 -4.55
CA ARG A 78 -2.00 7.48 -3.19
C ARG A 78 -3.53 7.42 -3.22
N ILE A 79 -4.08 6.21 -3.16
CA ILE A 79 -5.53 5.96 -3.24
C ILE A 79 -6.17 6.05 -1.85
N VAL A 80 -5.47 5.55 -0.83
CA VAL A 80 -5.96 5.55 0.55
C VAL A 80 -4.92 6.23 1.44
N ASP A 81 -5.39 7.09 2.33
CA ASP A 81 -4.65 7.58 3.49
C ASP A 81 -5.65 7.76 4.64
N THR A 82 -5.75 6.76 5.53
CA THR A 82 -6.80 6.77 6.57
C THR A 82 -6.63 7.87 7.61
N ALA A 83 -5.51 8.60 7.60
CA ALA A 83 -5.30 9.76 8.45
C ALA A 83 -5.74 11.09 7.80
N ALA A 84 -6.12 11.07 6.51
CA ALA A 84 -6.54 12.28 5.78
C ALA A 84 -7.99 12.71 6.08
N GLY A 85 -8.72 11.98 6.93
CA GLY A 85 -10.06 12.37 7.36
C GLY A 85 -11.09 12.23 6.23
N GLN A 86 -11.62 13.34 5.73
CA GLN A 86 -12.65 13.31 4.67
C GLN A 86 -12.08 12.90 3.30
N ASP A 87 -10.78 13.09 3.10
CA ASP A 87 -10.08 12.74 1.86
C ASP A 87 -9.32 11.41 2.00
N ASP A 88 -9.82 10.50 2.84
CA ASP A 88 -9.15 9.23 3.16
C ASP A 88 -9.12 8.23 1.99
N PHE A 89 -9.97 8.44 0.99
CA PHE A 89 -10.11 7.63 -0.20
C PHE A 89 -10.26 8.53 -1.43
N CYS A 90 -9.38 8.35 -2.42
CA CYS A 90 -9.44 9.04 -3.71
C CYS A 90 -9.72 8.04 -4.83
N GLU A 91 -10.53 8.43 -5.81
CA GLU A 91 -10.67 7.65 -7.04
C GLU A 91 -9.35 7.65 -7.83
N PRO A 92 -9.00 6.54 -8.52
CA PRO A 92 -7.71 6.41 -9.19
C PRO A 92 -7.30 7.54 -10.13
N GLU A 93 -8.25 8.12 -10.88
CA GLU A 93 -7.94 9.20 -11.82
C GLU A 93 -7.57 10.52 -11.12
N GLU A 94 -8.20 10.77 -9.96
CA GLU A 94 -8.07 12.00 -9.18
C GLU A 94 -6.98 11.88 -8.10
N ALA A 95 -6.56 10.66 -7.77
CA ALA A 95 -5.60 10.40 -6.72
C ALA A 95 -4.24 11.07 -6.98
N PRO A 96 -3.63 11.68 -5.96
CA PRO A 96 -2.37 12.40 -6.09
C PRO A 96 -1.23 11.47 -6.52
N VAL A 97 -0.43 11.93 -7.48
CA VAL A 97 0.76 11.23 -7.96
C VAL A 97 1.82 11.22 -6.86
N LEU A 98 2.50 10.08 -6.72
CA LEU A 98 3.56 9.92 -5.76
C LEU A 98 4.81 10.71 -6.19
N THR A 99 5.20 11.69 -5.38
CA THR A 99 6.34 12.58 -5.65
C THR A 99 7.58 12.28 -4.79
N SER A 100 7.43 11.45 -3.75
CA SER A 100 8.49 11.11 -2.80
C SER A 100 8.58 9.60 -2.61
N ALA A 101 9.81 9.09 -2.47
CA ALA A 101 10.08 7.70 -2.09
C ALA A 101 10.02 7.49 -0.57
N ARG A 102 9.76 8.55 0.21
CA ARG A 102 9.55 8.53 1.66
C ARG A 102 8.14 8.99 1.93
N ILE A 103 7.38 8.15 2.62
CA ILE A 103 5.96 8.35 2.85
C ILE A 103 5.72 8.36 4.35
N PRO A 104 5.31 9.50 4.92
CA PRO A 104 4.86 9.52 6.30
C PRO A 104 3.53 8.77 6.41
N VAL A 105 3.46 7.83 7.35
CA VAL A 105 2.25 7.11 7.73
C VAL A 105 2.00 7.44 9.19
N ARG A 106 0.86 8.09 9.45
CA ARG A 106 0.51 8.57 10.79
C ARG A 106 0.32 7.40 11.76
N ALA A 107 0.37 7.69 13.05
CA ALA A 107 -0.02 6.75 14.09
C ALA A 107 -1.40 6.14 13.77
N ARG A 108 -1.54 4.82 13.98
CA ARG A 108 -2.78 4.07 13.77
C ARG A 108 -3.43 4.26 12.39
N SER A 109 -2.64 4.35 11.32
CA SER A 109 -3.13 4.60 9.97
C SER A 109 -2.61 3.64 8.89
N ILE A 110 -3.27 3.65 7.74
CA ILE A 110 -2.92 2.86 6.57
C ILE A 110 -2.81 3.78 5.36
N VAL A 111 -1.78 3.58 4.54
CA VAL A 111 -1.63 4.21 3.23
C VAL A 111 -1.60 3.14 2.15
N LEU A 112 -2.44 3.27 1.13
CA LEU A 112 -2.46 2.41 -0.07
C LEU A 112 -2.02 3.22 -1.28
N LEU A 113 -0.98 2.73 -1.94
CA LEU A 113 -0.56 3.18 -3.24
C LEU A 113 -1.02 2.19 -4.30
N MET A 114 -1.36 2.70 -5.47
CA MET A 114 -1.73 1.91 -6.63
C MET A 114 -1.01 2.41 -7.86
N ARG A 115 -0.60 1.48 -8.72
CA ARG A 115 -0.15 1.76 -10.07
C ARG A 115 -0.98 0.96 -11.07
N PRO A 116 -1.82 1.63 -11.89
CA PRO A 116 -2.48 0.98 -13.02
C PRO A 116 -1.46 0.32 -13.95
N ARG A 117 -1.85 -0.80 -14.56
CA ARG A 117 -1.04 -1.51 -15.56
C ARG A 117 -1.39 -1.09 -16.98
#